data_AF-A0A1Q2U5K1-F1
#
_entry.id   AF-A0A1Q2U5K1-F1
#
_cell.length_a   1.000
_cell.length_b   1.000
_cell.length_c   1.000
_cell.angle_alpha   90.00
_cell.angle_beta   90.00
_cell.angle_gamma   90.00
#
_symmetry.space_group_name_H-M   'P 1'
#
loop_
_entity.id
_entity.type
_entity.pdbx_description
1 polymer ?
#
loop_
_entity_poly.entity_id
_entity_poly.type
_entity_poly.pdbx_seq_one_letter_code
_entity_poly.pdbx_strand_id
1 'polypeptide(L)'
;INEPTASALAYGLEKKAEEDVLVYDLGGGTFDVTTLEISDGTFEVLSTDGNAFLGGDDFDNKIVDWLADEFKGSHGIDLKNDKMALQRLKDAAENAKKELSSATETEINLPFITMTEAGPQHLVVKLTRAKFEGMIDPLVDETMDHVNTAMKDADLSKGDIKEIIMVGGST
;
A
#
# COMPACT_ATOMS: atom_id res chain seq x y z
N ILE A 1 19.46 -8.46 10.91
CA ILE A 1 19.53 -7.61 9.70
C ILE A 1 18.12 -7.05 9.55
N ASN A 2 17.98 -5.73 9.53
CA ASN A 2 16.69 -5.08 9.21
C ASN A 2 16.38 -5.29 7.72
N GLU A 3 15.10 -5.36 7.37
CA GLU A 3 14.62 -5.67 6.01
C GLU A 3 15.25 -4.80 4.89
N PRO A 4 15.46 -3.48 5.07
CA PRO A 4 16.06 -2.64 4.01
C PRO A 4 17.49 -3.06 3.66
N THR A 5 18.28 -3.40 4.69
CA THR A 5 19.66 -3.87 4.51
C THR A 5 19.68 -5.26 3.87
N ALA A 6 18.70 -6.13 4.15
CA ALA A 6 18.60 -7.43 3.50
C ALA A 6 18.30 -7.30 2.01
N SER A 7 17.38 -6.40 1.64
CA SER A 7 17.04 -6.11 0.24
C SER A 7 18.22 -5.49 -0.51
N ALA A 8 18.94 -4.55 0.12
CA ALA A 8 20.13 -3.96 -0.46
C ALA A 8 21.29 -4.97 -0.59
N LEU A 9 21.47 -5.86 0.39
CA LEU A 9 22.45 -6.96 0.30
C LEU A 9 22.17 -7.89 -0.88
N ALA A 10 20.90 -8.24 -1.13
CA ALA A 10 20.54 -9.05 -2.30
C ALA A 10 20.86 -8.35 -3.64
N TYR A 11 20.85 -7.01 -3.65
CA TYR A 11 21.08 -6.20 -4.83
C TYR A 11 22.57 -5.85 -5.07
N GLY A 12 23.30 -5.49 -4.02
CA GLY A 12 24.61 -4.80 -4.11
C GLY A 12 25.85 -5.69 -3.96
N LEU A 13 25.71 -7.01 -3.75
CA LEU A 13 26.85 -7.93 -3.49
C LEU A 13 27.95 -7.93 -4.57
N GLU A 14 27.64 -7.51 -5.80
CA GLU A 14 28.61 -7.47 -6.91
C GLU A 14 29.07 -6.05 -7.29
N LYS A 15 28.48 -4.99 -6.70
CA LYS A 15 28.82 -3.60 -7.05
C LYS A 15 30.08 -3.14 -6.33
N LYS A 16 30.98 -2.50 -7.09
CA LYS A 16 32.27 -1.97 -6.61
C LYS A 16 32.36 -0.45 -6.63
N ALA A 17 31.33 0.23 -7.13
CA ALA A 17 31.27 1.69 -7.19
C ALA A 17 30.49 2.20 -5.98
N GLU A 18 30.91 3.35 -5.47
CA GLU A 18 30.18 4.13 -4.46
C GLU A 18 28.88 4.64 -5.07
N GLU A 19 27.74 4.20 -4.54
CA GLU A 19 26.41 4.56 -5.05
C GLU A 19 25.41 4.74 -3.90
N ASP A 20 24.68 5.85 -3.93
CA ASP A 20 23.54 6.09 -3.05
C ASP A 20 22.27 5.42 -3.61
N VAL A 21 21.56 4.71 -2.74
CA VAL A 21 20.36 3.94 -3.08
C VAL A 21 19.26 4.27 -2.08
N LEU A 22 18.02 4.34 -2.57
CA LEU A 22 16.84 4.47 -1.73
C LEU A 22 16.03 3.17 -1.74
N VAL A 23 15.80 2.58 -0.57
CA VAL A 23 14.87 1.46 -0.41
C VAL A 23 13.51 2.03 -0.03
N TYR A 24 12.49 1.77 -0.84
CA TYR A 24 11.09 2.07 -0.58
C TYR A 24 10.38 0.76 -0.25
N ASP A 25 10.01 0.55 1.01
CA ASP A 25 9.35 -0.66 1.49
C ASP A 25 7.91 -0.37 1.90
N LEU A 26 6.94 -0.79 1.08
CA LEU A 26 5.52 -0.66 1.40
C LEU A 26 4.90 -2.05 1.56
N GLY A 27 4.80 -2.46 2.82
CA GLY A 27 4.27 -3.75 3.24
C GLY A 27 2.75 -3.79 3.38
N GLY A 28 2.28 -4.75 4.17
CA GLY A 28 0.86 -4.87 4.51
C GLY A 28 0.41 -3.85 5.55
N GLY A 29 1.22 -3.58 6.57
CA GLY A 29 0.85 -2.68 7.68
C GLY A 29 1.85 -1.58 8.00
N THR A 30 3.03 -1.57 7.37
CA THR A 30 4.07 -0.58 7.59
C THR A 30 4.63 -0.07 6.28
N PHE A 31 5.12 1.16 6.34
CA PHE A 31 5.88 1.80 5.30
C PHE A 31 7.22 2.24 5.89
N ASP A 32 8.31 1.84 5.25
CA ASP A 32 9.66 2.20 5.65
C ASP A 32 10.44 2.70 4.42
N VAL A 33 11.21 3.77 4.60
CA VAL A 33 12.15 4.27 3.60
C VAL A 33 13.53 4.36 4.20
N THR A 34 14.54 3.90 3.48
CA THR A 34 15.93 3.95 3.93
C THR A 34 16.84 4.40 2.81
N THR A 35 17.66 5.41 3.07
CA THR A 35 18.76 5.81 2.18
C THR A 35 20.03 5.10 2.61
N LEU A 36 20.70 4.47 1.65
CA LEU A 36 21.87 3.63 1.85
C LEU A 36 23.01 4.12 0.96
N GLU A 37 24.22 4.13 1.49
CA GLU A 37 25.44 4.21 0.68
C GLU A 37 26.01 2.80 0.51
N ILE A 38 26.32 2.42 -0.74
CA ILE A 38 26.99 1.17 -1.05
C ILE A 38 28.42 1.49 -1.47
N SER A 39 29.42 1.02 -0.72
CA SER A 39 30.83 1.22 -1.03
C SER A 39 31.66 -0.01 -0.66
N ASP A 40 32.53 -0.46 -1.56
CA ASP A 40 33.44 -1.61 -1.36
C ASP A 40 32.76 -2.89 -0.78
N GLY A 41 31.52 -3.17 -1.20
CA GLY A 41 30.74 -4.32 -0.73
C GLY A 41 30.22 -4.18 0.72
N THR A 42 30.31 -2.98 1.28
CA THR A 42 29.68 -2.58 2.55
C THR A 42 28.47 -1.69 2.28
N PHE A 43 27.54 -1.70 3.23
CA PHE A 43 26.30 -0.94 3.20
C PHE A 43 26.25 -0.08 4.45
N GLU A 44 26.11 1.23 4.27
CA GLU A 44 25.92 2.17 5.36
C GLU A 44 24.53 2.78 5.27
N VAL A 45 23.80 2.79 6.39
CA VAL A 45 22.51 3.45 6.50
C VAL A 45 22.75 4.92 6.76
N LEU A 46 22.37 5.78 5.82
CA LEU A 46 22.47 7.23 5.97
C LEU A 46 21.27 7.79 6.75
N SER A 47 20.06 7.31 6.44
CA SER A 47 18.83 7.73 7.09
C SER A 47 17.73 6.68 6.94
N THR A 48 16.81 6.66 7.90
CA THR A 48 15.57 5.86 7.88
C THR A 48 14.42 6.72 8.38
N ASP A 49 13.29 6.66 7.69
CA ASP A 49 12.00 7.21 8.12
C ASP A 49 10.88 6.24 7.70
N GLY A 50 9.65 6.49 8.13
CA GLY A 50 8.50 5.66 7.79
C GLY A 50 7.30 5.84 8.72
N ASN A 51 6.29 5.03 8.49
CA ASN A 51 5.08 4.97 9.32
C ASN A 51 4.71 3.50 9.63
N ALA A 52 4.71 3.17 10.93
CA ALA A 52 4.41 1.84 11.46
C ALA A 52 2.92 1.44 11.38
N PHE A 53 2.07 2.33 10.86
CA PHE A 53 0.61 2.15 10.73
C PHE A 53 0.10 2.60 9.35
N LEU A 54 0.95 2.48 8.33
CA LEU A 54 0.61 2.79 6.95
C LEU A 54 1.04 1.61 6.05
N GLY A 55 0.10 0.95 5.39
CA GLY A 55 0.42 -0.12 4.46
C GLY A 55 -0.72 -0.51 3.54
N GLY A 56 -0.57 -1.67 2.88
CA GLY A 56 -1.60 -2.24 2.01
C GLY A 56 -2.96 -2.47 2.68
N ASP A 57 -2.99 -2.69 4.00
CA ASP A 57 -4.22 -2.85 4.78
C ASP A 57 -5.02 -1.54 4.81
N ASP A 58 -4.36 -0.38 4.83
CA ASP A 58 -5.02 0.92 4.77
C ASP A 58 -5.63 1.18 3.39
N PHE A 59 -4.98 0.67 2.35
CA PHE A 59 -5.51 0.74 0.98
C PHE A 59 -6.77 -0.13 0.85
N ASP A 60 -6.76 -1.32 1.47
CA ASP A 60 -7.93 -2.20 1.55
C ASP A 60 -9.07 -1.53 2.32
N ASN A 61 -8.74 -0.88 3.44
CA ASN A 61 -9.73 -0.16 4.26
C ASN A 61 -10.41 0.96 3.47
N LYS A 62 -9.71 1.67 2.57
CA LYS A 62 -10.36 2.67 1.67
C LYS A 62 -11.43 2.05 0.78
N ILE A 63 -11.17 0.86 0.23
CA ILE A 63 -12.18 0.14 -0.58
C ILE A 63 -13.33 -0.35 0.31
N VAL A 64 -13.05 -0.88 1.51
CA VAL A 64 -14.08 -1.32 2.46
C VAL A 64 -15.00 -0.17 2.85
N ASP A 65 -14.43 0.99 3.16
CA ASP A 65 -15.19 2.19 3.53
C ASP A 65 -16.12 2.62 2.39
N TRP A 66 -15.59 2.69 1.17
CA TRP A 66 -16.36 3.02 -0.01
C TRP A 66 -17.49 2.01 -0.29
N LEU A 67 -17.21 0.70 -0.24
CA LEU A 67 -18.23 -0.34 -0.45
C LEU A 67 -19.35 -0.27 0.58
N ALA A 68 -19.01 -0.06 1.85
CA ALA A 68 -19.98 0.07 2.92
C ALA A 68 -20.85 1.33 2.74
N ASP A 69 -20.26 2.45 2.31
CA ASP A 69 -20.98 3.69 2.05
C ASP A 69 -21.92 3.56 0.84
N GLU A 70 -21.49 2.90 -0.25
CA GLU A 70 -22.34 2.58 -1.41
C GLU A 70 -23.54 1.71 -1.01
N PHE A 71 -23.30 0.67 -0.20
CA PHE A 71 -24.36 -0.21 0.28
C PHE A 71 -25.32 0.52 1.22
N LYS A 72 -24.80 1.35 2.12
CA LYS A 72 -25.59 2.16 3.05
C LYS A 72 -26.43 3.20 2.34
N GLY A 73 -25.89 3.85 1.30
CA GLY A 73 -26.64 4.80 0.48
C GLY A 73 -27.81 4.16 -0.27
N SER A 74 -27.66 2.91 -0.70
CA SER A 74 -28.68 2.18 -1.46
C SER A 74 -29.69 1.42 -0.59
N HIS A 75 -29.28 0.89 0.56
CA HIS A 75 -30.10 0.00 1.40
C HIS A 75 -30.37 0.53 2.81
N GLY A 76 -29.73 1.64 3.22
CA GLY A 76 -29.85 2.21 4.56
C GLY A 76 -29.13 1.41 5.65
N ILE A 77 -28.31 0.42 5.30
CA ILE A 77 -27.68 -0.52 6.22
C ILE A 77 -26.17 -0.35 6.18
N ASP A 78 -25.57 -0.25 7.36
CA ASP A 78 -24.12 -0.17 7.49
C ASP A 78 -23.54 -1.57 7.70
N LEU A 79 -22.91 -2.12 6.65
CA LEU A 79 -22.32 -3.46 6.67
C LEU A 79 -21.16 -3.58 7.66
N LYS A 80 -20.54 -2.47 8.10
CA LYS A 80 -19.45 -2.51 9.08
C LYS A 80 -19.92 -2.96 10.47
N ASN A 81 -21.22 -2.87 10.74
CA ASN A 81 -21.82 -3.32 12.00
C ASN A 81 -22.03 -4.85 12.06
N ASP A 82 -22.02 -5.53 10.90
CA ASP A 82 -22.08 -6.99 10.82
C ASP A 82 -20.66 -7.53 10.64
N LYS A 83 -20.15 -8.25 11.65
CA LYS A 83 -18.79 -8.80 11.64
C LYS A 83 -18.54 -9.76 10.46
N MET A 84 -19.53 -10.54 10.06
CA MET A 84 -19.39 -11.48 8.95
C MET A 84 -19.39 -10.73 7.62
N ALA A 85 -20.27 -9.75 7.46
CA ALA A 85 -20.30 -8.92 6.26
C ALA A 85 -18.99 -8.10 6.12
N LEU A 86 -18.52 -7.50 7.21
CA LEU A 86 -17.27 -6.75 7.25
C LEU A 86 -16.07 -7.62 6.84
N GLN A 87 -15.97 -8.85 7.33
CA GLN A 87 -14.88 -9.74 6.92
C GLN A 87 -14.93 -10.02 5.41
N ARG A 88 -16.12 -10.29 4.87
CA ARG A 88 -16.30 -10.51 3.43
C ARG A 88 -15.98 -9.28 2.60
N LEU A 89 -16.26 -8.07 3.11
CA LEU A 89 -15.85 -6.82 2.47
C LEU A 89 -14.33 -6.69 2.44
N LYS A 90 -13.64 -7.03 3.53
CA LYS A 90 -12.17 -7.01 3.59
C LYS A 90 -11.54 -7.95 2.58
N ASP A 91 -11.99 -9.21 2.55
CA ASP A 91 -11.46 -10.21 1.61
C ASP A 91 -11.70 -9.78 0.14
N ALA A 92 -12.86 -9.19 -0.14
CA ALA A 92 -13.18 -8.69 -1.48
C ALA A 92 -12.38 -7.43 -1.86
N ALA A 93 -12.15 -6.52 -0.90
CA ALA A 93 -11.35 -5.32 -1.09
C ALA A 93 -9.90 -5.66 -1.42
N GLU A 94 -9.28 -6.57 -0.68
CA GLU A 94 -7.90 -7.00 -0.93
C GLU A 94 -7.75 -7.64 -2.32
N ASN A 95 -8.70 -8.48 -2.73
CA ASN A 95 -8.69 -9.08 -4.06
C ASN A 95 -8.90 -8.02 -5.16
N ALA A 96 -9.84 -7.09 -4.98
CA ALA A 96 -10.07 -6.01 -5.93
C ALA A 96 -8.83 -5.11 -6.09
N LYS A 97 -8.15 -4.76 -4.98
CA LYS A 97 -6.87 -4.03 -5.00
C LYS A 97 -5.84 -4.76 -5.87
N LYS A 98 -5.61 -6.06 -5.60
CA LYS A 98 -4.66 -6.90 -6.35
C LYS A 98 -4.98 -6.98 -7.85
N GLU A 99 -6.26 -7.13 -8.20
CA GLU A 99 -6.68 -7.15 -9.60
C GLU A 99 -6.40 -5.81 -10.30
N LEU A 100 -6.71 -4.70 -9.61
CA LEU A 100 -6.52 -3.34 -10.14
C LEU A 100 -5.05 -2.96 -10.34
N SER A 101 -4.10 -3.65 -9.72
CA SER A 101 -2.65 -3.51 -10.03
C SER A 101 -2.32 -3.82 -11.49
N SER A 102 -3.16 -4.61 -12.18
CA SER A 102 -2.96 -4.97 -13.60
C SER A 102 -4.13 -4.56 -14.50
N ALA A 103 -5.36 -4.58 -13.99
CA ALA A 103 -6.57 -4.19 -14.72
C ALA A 103 -6.98 -2.73 -14.48
N THR A 104 -7.73 -2.15 -15.41
CA THR A 104 -8.29 -0.79 -15.27
C THR A 104 -9.61 -0.76 -14.51
N GLU A 105 -10.30 -1.90 -14.39
CA GLU A 105 -11.53 -2.08 -13.62
C GLU A 105 -11.67 -3.52 -13.11
N THR A 106 -12.47 -3.71 -12.06
CA THR A 106 -12.89 -5.01 -11.52
C THR A 106 -14.35 -4.94 -11.05
N GLU A 107 -15.03 -6.08 -10.97
CA GLU A 107 -16.37 -6.20 -10.40
C GLU A 107 -16.31 -6.92 -9.05
N ILE A 108 -16.79 -6.25 -8.01
CA ILE A 108 -16.91 -6.80 -6.66
C ILE A 108 -18.32 -7.36 -6.51
N ASN A 109 -18.43 -8.69 -6.41
CA ASN A 109 -19.69 -9.40 -6.34
C ASN A 109 -19.80 -10.26 -5.07
N LEU A 110 -20.55 -9.75 -4.10
CA LEU A 110 -20.80 -10.35 -2.80
C LEU A 110 -22.28 -10.74 -2.68
N PRO A 111 -22.65 -11.96 -3.07
CA PRO A 111 -24.02 -12.42 -2.92
C PRO A 111 -24.35 -12.73 -1.45
N PHE A 112 -25.61 -12.54 -1.05
CA PHE A 112 -26.09 -12.82 0.31
C PHE A 112 -25.23 -12.13 1.37
N ILE A 113 -24.87 -10.86 1.15
CA ILE A 113 -23.97 -10.10 2.04
C ILE A 113 -24.64 -9.80 3.38
N THR A 114 -25.96 -9.60 3.38
CA THR A 114 -26.76 -9.43 4.61
C THR A 114 -28.22 -9.84 4.39
N MET A 115 -29.03 -9.81 5.44
CA MET A 115 -30.46 -10.16 5.43
C MET A 115 -31.29 -8.96 5.90
N THR A 116 -32.42 -8.72 5.24
CA THR A 116 -33.38 -7.66 5.58
C THR A 116 -34.80 -8.22 5.64
N GLU A 117 -35.77 -7.40 6.08
CA GLU A 117 -37.19 -7.77 6.00
C GLU A 117 -37.66 -8.07 4.57
N ALA A 118 -37.02 -7.45 3.56
CA ALA A 118 -37.28 -7.70 2.14
C ALA A 118 -36.60 -8.98 1.61
N GLY A 119 -35.80 -9.66 2.44
CA GLY A 119 -35.03 -10.85 2.07
C GLY A 119 -33.52 -10.62 1.99
N PRO A 120 -32.78 -11.59 1.43
CA PRO A 120 -31.32 -11.52 1.31
C PRO A 120 -30.89 -10.40 0.37
N GLN A 121 -29.82 -9.71 0.72
CA GLN A 121 -29.25 -8.63 -0.06
C GLN A 121 -27.91 -9.02 -0.66
N HIS A 122 -27.55 -8.37 -1.76
CA HIS A 122 -26.33 -8.61 -2.54
C HIS A 122 -25.61 -7.28 -2.76
N LEU A 123 -24.28 -7.31 -2.83
CA LEU A 123 -23.49 -6.16 -3.25
C LEU A 123 -22.80 -6.50 -4.57
N VAL A 124 -23.12 -5.78 -5.63
CA VAL A 124 -22.48 -5.91 -6.95
C VAL A 124 -22.11 -4.53 -7.43
N VAL A 125 -20.83 -4.20 -7.43
CA VAL A 125 -20.33 -2.87 -7.78
C VAL A 125 -19.07 -2.98 -8.62
N LYS A 126 -18.93 -2.12 -9.63
CA LYS A 126 -17.69 -1.99 -10.40
C LYS A 126 -16.79 -0.94 -9.78
N LEU A 127 -15.52 -1.28 -9.60
CA LEU A 127 -14.47 -0.36 -9.15
C LEU A 127 -13.47 -0.14 -10.29
N THR A 128 -13.19 1.12 -10.62
CA THR A 128 -12.16 1.48 -11.60
C THR A 128 -10.85 1.80 -10.89
N ARG A 129 -9.72 1.60 -11.58
CA ARG A 129 -8.40 1.96 -11.06
C ARG A 129 -8.33 3.44 -10.68
N ALA A 130 -8.83 4.33 -11.54
CA ALA A 130 -8.83 5.77 -11.28
C ALA A 130 -9.62 6.15 -10.00
N LYS A 131 -10.74 5.45 -9.73
CA LYS A 131 -11.48 5.66 -8.47
C LYS A 131 -10.69 5.15 -7.26
N PHE A 132 -10.04 3.99 -7.39
CA PHE A 132 -9.18 3.44 -6.34
C PHE A 132 -7.99 4.36 -6.04
N GLU A 133 -7.24 4.78 -7.06
CA GLU A 133 -6.13 5.75 -6.95
C GLU A 133 -6.59 6.99 -6.19
N GLY A 134 -7.68 7.63 -6.63
CA GLY A 134 -8.21 8.81 -5.94
C GLY A 134 -8.66 8.59 -4.49
N MET A 135 -8.89 7.35 -4.03
CA MET A 135 -9.18 7.04 -2.63
C MET A 135 -7.91 6.87 -1.78
N ILE A 136 -6.80 6.46 -2.41
CA ILE A 136 -5.52 6.21 -1.73
C ILE A 136 -4.50 7.35 -1.94
N ASP A 137 -4.75 8.30 -2.83
CA ASP A 137 -3.86 9.45 -3.11
C ASP A 137 -3.26 10.07 -1.84
N PRO A 138 -4.03 10.41 -0.78
CA PRO A 138 -3.46 10.99 0.43
C PRO A 138 -2.48 10.08 1.17
N LEU A 139 -2.67 8.76 1.08
CA LEU A 139 -1.79 7.77 1.71
C LEU A 139 -0.48 7.63 0.91
N VAL A 140 -0.55 7.73 -0.42
CA VAL A 140 0.62 7.74 -1.29
C VAL A 140 1.41 9.05 -1.14
N ASP A 141 0.72 10.19 -0.99
CA ASP A 141 1.37 11.47 -0.70
C ASP A 141 2.15 11.41 0.63
N GLU A 142 1.59 10.75 1.65
CA GLU A 142 2.27 10.57 2.94
C GLU A 142 3.57 9.75 2.81
N THR A 143 3.60 8.70 1.98
CA THR A 143 4.85 7.95 1.75
C THR A 143 5.92 8.84 1.11
N MET A 144 5.52 9.77 0.24
CA MET A 144 6.43 10.73 -0.38
C MET A 144 6.97 11.77 0.61
N ASP A 145 6.21 12.16 1.63
CA ASP A 145 6.67 13.05 2.69
C ASP A 145 7.81 12.42 3.52
N HIS A 146 7.67 11.13 3.85
CA HIS A 146 8.72 10.35 4.51
C HIS A 146 9.94 10.13 3.61
N VAL A 147 9.74 9.88 2.31
CA VAL A 147 10.86 9.82 1.33
C VAL A 147 11.64 11.13 1.32
N ASN A 148 10.94 12.27 1.28
CA ASN A 148 11.59 13.58 1.29
C ASN A 148 12.34 13.85 2.60
N THR A 149 11.81 13.37 3.73
CA THR A 149 12.46 13.51 5.05
C THR A 149 13.73 12.66 5.13
N ALA A 150 13.67 11.37 4.76
CA ALA A 150 14.83 10.49 4.73
C ALA A 150 15.95 11.05 3.84
N MET A 151 15.60 11.52 2.64
CA MET A 151 16.54 12.17 1.71
C MET A 151 17.21 13.41 2.32
N LYS A 152 16.42 14.26 2.98
CA LYS A 152 16.92 15.48 3.61
C LYS A 152 17.85 15.18 4.79
N ASP A 153 17.50 14.20 5.61
CA ASP A 153 18.30 13.82 6.78
C ASP A 153 19.63 13.15 6.37
N ALA A 154 19.68 12.54 5.19
CA ALA A 154 20.90 12.05 4.56
C ALA A 154 21.70 13.12 3.79
N ASP A 155 21.23 14.38 3.74
CA ASP A 155 21.80 15.48 2.94
C ASP A 155 21.91 15.15 1.43
N LEU A 156 20.97 14.35 0.91
CA LEU A 156 20.92 13.92 -0.49
C LEU A 156 19.88 14.70 -1.29
N SER A 157 20.20 14.98 -2.54
CA SER A 157 19.27 15.47 -3.55
C SER A 157 18.74 14.32 -4.42
N LYS A 158 17.66 14.58 -5.18
CA LYS A 158 17.11 13.59 -6.11
C LYS A 158 18.09 13.12 -7.19
N GLY A 159 19.12 13.92 -7.49
CA GLY A 159 20.13 13.58 -8.48
C GLY A 159 21.23 12.65 -7.96
N ASP A 160 21.35 12.52 -6.64
CA ASP A 160 22.38 11.71 -5.99
C ASP A 160 21.97 10.24 -5.88
N ILE A 161 20.66 9.97 -5.74
CA ILE A 161 20.12 8.61 -5.75
C ILE A 161 20.32 7.96 -7.11
N LYS A 162 21.19 6.95 -7.13
CA LYS A 162 21.49 6.17 -8.32
C LYS A 162 20.38 5.19 -8.66
N GLU A 163 19.73 4.66 -7.62
CA GLU A 163 18.76 3.59 -7.76
C GLU A 163 17.71 3.59 -6.65
N ILE A 164 16.50 3.15 -7.00
CA ILE A 164 15.40 2.95 -6.06
C ILE A 164 15.06 1.47 -6.05
N ILE A 165 15.12 0.85 -4.88
CA ILE A 165 14.73 -0.53 -4.65
C ILE A 165 13.33 -0.54 -4.05
N MET A 166 12.37 -1.12 -4.77
CA MET A 166 10.99 -1.28 -4.31
C MET A 166 10.83 -2.63 -3.60
N VAL A 167 10.31 -2.61 -2.38
CA VAL A 167 10.13 -3.79 -1.51
C VAL A 167 8.69 -3.80 -0.98
N GLY A 168 8.14 -4.99 -0.78
CA GLY A 168 6.80 -5.14 -0.20
C GLY A 168 5.69 -5.30 -1.25
N GLY A 169 4.69 -6.11 -0.93
CA GLY A 169 3.65 -6.52 -1.89
C GLY A 169 2.64 -5.42 -2.27
N SER A 170 2.72 -4.25 -1.62
CA SER A 170 1.88 -3.09 -1.92
C SER A 170 2.61 -2.04 -2.77
N THR A 171 3.84 -2.32 -3.23
CA THR A 171 4.60 -1.48 -4.17
C THR A 171 4.19 -1.66 -5.62
#